data_AF-A0A7X9ID49-F1
#
_entry.id   AF-A0A7X9ID49-F1
#
_cell.length_a   1.000
_cell.length_b   1.000
_cell.length_c   1.000
_cell.angle_alpha   90.00
_cell.angle_beta   90.00
_cell.angle_gamma   90.00
#
_symmetry.space_group_name_H-M   'P 1'
#
loop_
_entity.id
_entity.type
_entity.pdbx_description
1 polymer ?
#
loop_
_entity_poly.entity_id
_entity_poly.type
_entity_poly.pdbx_seq_one_letter_code
_entity_poly.pdbx_strand_id
1 'polypeptide(L)'
;RNFSNIDLGLSLCAGRPGTAEWVQVAVDRYNLTMTAANIAVQAPLAYPYLKSGQITGLMGGMTGAAEFEALTGMPGRATTYMLAQTFAHVIVMVFIIIGNVVYIRSRKEKT
;
A
#
# COMPACT_ATOMS: atom_id res chain seq x y z
N ARG A 1 -2.27 32.06 2.02
CA ARG A 1 -3.65 31.85 2.54
C ARG A 1 -3.66 30.51 3.25
N ASN A 2 -4.15 30.52 4.48
CA ASN A 2 -3.75 29.64 5.58
C ASN A 2 -4.44 28.26 5.48
N PHE A 3 -3.68 27.16 5.63
CA PHE A 3 -4.24 25.79 5.70
C PHE A 3 -4.92 25.51 7.06
N SER A 4 -4.89 26.46 7.99
CA SER A 4 -5.46 26.34 9.34
C SER A 4 -6.99 26.27 9.41
N ASN A 5 -7.69 26.29 8.28
CA ASN A 5 -9.15 26.09 8.20
C ASN A 5 -9.52 24.73 7.59
N ILE A 6 -8.54 23.83 7.46
CA ILE A 6 -8.75 22.46 6.97
C ILE A 6 -8.47 21.52 8.14
N ASP A 7 -9.50 20.81 8.58
CA ASP A 7 -9.38 19.86 9.69
C ASP A 7 -8.62 18.57 9.29
N LEU A 8 -8.74 18.17 8.01
CA LEU A 8 -8.10 16.98 7.47
C LEU A 8 -7.75 17.14 5.99
N GLY A 9 -6.48 16.97 5.64
CA GLY A 9 -6.02 16.79 4.25
C GLY A 9 -6.01 15.32 3.86
N LEU A 10 -6.52 14.99 2.67
CA LEU A 10 -6.39 13.67 2.06
C LEU A 10 -5.55 13.78 0.78
N SER A 11 -4.37 13.15 0.78
CA SER A 11 -3.49 13.11 -0.39
C SER A 11 -3.70 11.81 -1.16
N LEU A 12 -4.31 11.87 -2.34
CA LEU A 12 -4.45 10.73 -3.26
C LEU A 12 -3.40 10.84 -4.36
N CYS A 13 -2.42 9.92 -4.41
CA CYS A 13 -1.37 10.01 -5.42
C CYS A 13 -0.89 8.65 -5.96
N ALA A 14 -0.49 8.65 -7.23
CA ALA A 14 0.11 7.53 -7.94
C ALA A 14 1.49 7.86 -8.55
N GLY A 15 2.02 9.07 -8.33
CA GLY A 15 3.21 9.59 -9.01
C GLY A 15 3.90 10.73 -8.25
N ARG A 16 4.54 11.64 -8.98
CA ARG A 16 5.13 12.89 -8.44
C ARG A 16 4.50 14.12 -9.11
N PRO A 17 4.24 15.21 -8.36
CA PRO A 17 4.39 15.35 -6.91
C PRO A 17 3.36 14.49 -6.16
N GLY A 18 3.77 13.89 -5.03
CA GLY A 18 2.94 12.97 -4.26
C GLY A 18 2.93 13.28 -2.78
N THR A 19 2.77 12.23 -1.98
CA THR A 19 2.58 12.37 -0.53
C THR A 19 3.76 13.05 0.15
N ALA A 20 4.99 12.79 -0.29
CA ALA A 20 6.20 13.37 0.31
C ALA A 20 6.24 14.90 0.18
N GLU A 21 5.95 15.41 -1.01
CA GLU A 21 5.93 16.85 -1.29
C GLU A 21 4.80 17.55 -0.53
N TRP A 22 3.63 16.92 -0.40
CA TRP A 22 2.53 17.44 0.40
C TRP A 22 2.80 17.42 1.90
N VAL A 23 3.52 16.43 2.42
CA VAL A 23 3.99 16.43 3.82
C VAL A 23 4.89 17.64 4.05
N GLN A 24 5.88 17.87 3.19
CA GLN A 24 6.82 18.99 3.34
C GLN A 24 6.14 20.37 3.27
N VAL A 25 5.12 20.53 2.42
CA VAL A 25 4.47 21.82 2.21
C VAL A 25 3.33 22.07 3.19
N ALA A 26 2.49 21.07 3.47
CA ALA A 26 1.27 21.24 4.26
C ALA A 26 1.44 20.82 5.72
N VAL A 27 2.05 19.66 5.97
CA VAL A 27 2.25 19.16 7.34
C VAL A 27 3.35 19.96 8.03
N ASP A 28 4.56 20.00 7.46
CA ASP A 28 5.72 20.60 8.14
C ASP A 28 5.59 22.12 8.31
N ARG A 29 4.91 22.82 7.38
CA ARG A 29 4.79 24.29 7.42
C ARG A 29 3.55 24.78 8.15
N TYR A 30 2.44 24.04 8.07
CA TYR A 30 1.14 24.50 8.58
C TYR A 30 0.54 23.58 9.65
N ASN A 31 1.26 22.54 10.07
CA ASN A 31 0.77 21.52 11.02
C ASN A 31 -0.59 20.94 10.61
N LEU A 32 -0.83 20.80 9.31
CA LEU A 32 -2.08 20.24 8.81
C LEU A 32 -2.14 18.74 9.14
N THR A 33 -3.22 18.30 9.77
CA THR A 33 -3.50 16.87 9.93
C THR A 33 -3.75 16.26 8.54
N MET A 34 -2.89 15.35 8.10
CA MET A 34 -3.00 14.75 6.77
C MET A 34 -3.05 13.23 6.81
N THR A 35 -3.84 12.65 5.91
CA THR A 35 -3.88 11.23 5.57
C THR A 35 -3.49 11.06 4.12
N ALA A 36 -2.93 9.90 3.78
CA ALA A 36 -2.46 9.61 2.44
C ALA A 36 -3.08 8.33 1.90
N ALA A 37 -3.43 8.33 0.62
CA ALA A 37 -3.70 7.12 -0.14
C ALA A 37 -2.71 7.04 -1.31
N ASN A 38 -1.92 5.99 -1.30
CA ASN A 38 -0.82 5.76 -2.24
C ASN A 38 -1.08 4.48 -3.00
N ILE A 39 -0.61 4.39 -4.25
CA ILE A 39 -0.54 3.10 -4.94
C ILE A 39 0.35 2.12 -4.16
N ALA A 40 0.13 0.81 -4.35
CA ALA A 40 0.80 -0.24 -3.57
C ALA A 40 2.34 -0.11 -3.53
N VAL A 41 2.96 0.28 -4.65
CA VAL A 41 4.41 0.48 -4.74
C VAL A 41 4.92 1.73 -4.02
N GLN A 42 4.05 2.72 -3.78
CA GLN A 42 4.40 3.95 -3.05
C GLN A 42 4.08 3.85 -1.55
N ALA A 43 3.23 2.92 -1.12
CA ALA A 43 2.94 2.73 0.30
C ALA A 43 4.20 2.51 1.18
N PRO A 44 5.21 1.72 0.74
CA PRO A 44 6.47 1.58 1.48
C PRO A 44 7.21 2.90 1.72
N LEU A 45 7.15 3.81 0.75
CA LEU A 45 7.79 5.12 0.82
C LEU A 45 7.05 6.07 1.77
N ALA A 46 5.78 5.80 2.06
CA ALA A 46 4.96 6.61 2.95
C ALA A 46 4.99 6.14 4.42
N TYR A 47 5.42 4.90 4.71
CA TYR A 47 5.55 4.41 6.08
C TYR A 47 6.43 5.26 7.01
N PRO A 48 7.56 5.85 6.56
CA PRO A 48 8.35 6.72 7.41
C PRO A 48 7.54 7.92 7.94
N TYR A 49 6.72 8.53 7.09
CA TYR A 49 5.86 9.65 7.47
C TYR A 49 4.74 9.23 8.44
N LEU A 50 4.25 7.99 8.30
CA LEU A 50 3.28 7.43 9.23
C LEU A 50 3.92 7.16 10.61
N LYS A 51 5.14 6.62 10.62
CA LYS A 51 5.87 6.32 11.87
C LYS A 51 6.36 7.57 12.59
N SER A 52 6.70 8.63 11.85
CA SER A 52 7.08 9.92 12.44
C SER A 52 5.90 10.71 12.97
N GLY A 53 4.65 10.29 12.69
CA GLY A 53 3.43 11.01 13.04
C GLY A 53 3.14 12.22 12.14
N GLN A 54 3.88 12.38 11.03
CA GLN A 54 3.64 13.44 10.06
C GLN A 54 2.34 13.20 9.26
N ILE A 55 1.94 11.94 9.08
CA ILE A 55 0.60 11.59 8.58
C ILE A 55 -0.12 10.70 9.59
N THR A 56 -1.42 10.87 9.71
CA THR A 56 -2.26 10.15 10.68
C THR A 56 -2.79 8.82 10.14
N GLY A 57 -2.78 8.62 8.83
CA GLY A 57 -3.27 7.39 8.21
C GLY A 57 -2.72 7.21 6.80
N LEU A 58 -2.57 5.95 6.40
CA LEU A 58 -2.05 5.54 5.10
C LEU A 58 -2.92 4.43 4.50
N MET A 59 -3.52 4.69 3.34
CA MET A 59 -4.25 3.70 2.55
C MET A 59 -3.37 3.25 1.38
N GLY A 60 -2.79 2.05 1.50
CA GLY A 60 -1.86 1.50 0.51
C GLY A 60 -2.54 0.61 -0.53
N GLY A 61 -2.74 1.12 -1.74
CA GLY A 61 -3.19 0.35 -2.91
C GLY A 61 -4.51 -0.40 -2.68
N MET A 62 -4.63 -1.58 -3.31
CA MET A 62 -5.81 -2.43 -3.17
C MET A 62 -5.99 -2.98 -1.76
N THR A 63 -4.90 -3.24 -1.02
CA THR A 63 -4.97 -3.72 0.36
C THR A 63 -5.62 -2.69 1.27
N GLY A 64 -5.16 -1.44 1.24
CA GLY A 64 -5.74 -0.36 2.04
C GLY A 64 -7.19 -0.06 1.66
N ALA A 65 -7.53 -0.15 0.37
CA ALA A 65 -8.91 -0.01 -0.08
C ALA A 65 -9.82 -1.15 0.40
N ALA A 66 -9.32 -2.39 0.43
CA ALA A 66 -10.08 -3.54 0.92
C ALA A 66 -10.26 -3.49 2.45
N GLU A 67 -9.26 -3.05 3.20
CA GLU A 67 -9.38 -2.81 4.64
C GLU A 67 -10.44 -1.73 4.92
N PHE A 68 -10.48 -0.67 4.11
CA PHE A 68 -11.51 0.36 4.21
C PHE A 68 -12.92 -0.17 3.90
N GLU A 69 -13.09 -0.95 2.84
CA GLU A 69 -14.35 -1.63 2.53
C GLU A 69 -14.79 -2.57 3.66
N ALA A 70 -13.86 -3.31 4.26
CA ALA A 70 -14.12 -4.20 5.39
C ALA A 70 -14.55 -3.43 6.65
N LEU A 71 -13.87 -2.32 6.96
CA LEU A 71 -14.20 -1.45 8.10
C LEU A 71 -15.57 -0.78 7.96
N THR A 72 -15.94 -0.41 6.73
CA THR A 72 -17.25 0.22 6.44
C THR A 72 -18.39 -0.81 6.30
N GLY A 73 -18.08 -2.11 6.33
CA GLY A 73 -19.08 -3.18 6.16
C GLY A 73 -19.67 -3.24 4.75
N MET A 74 -19.08 -2.55 3.78
CA MET A 74 -19.53 -2.48 2.39
C MET A 74 -18.49 -3.14 1.48
N PRO A 75 -18.49 -4.47 1.36
CA PRO A 75 -17.56 -5.18 0.49
C PRO A 75 -17.79 -4.74 -0.96
N GLY A 76 -16.72 -4.34 -1.62
CA GLY A 76 -16.76 -3.81 -2.98
C GLY A 76 -15.73 -4.46 -3.89
N ARG A 77 -15.24 -3.66 -4.83
CA ARG A 77 -14.30 -4.12 -5.86
C ARG A 77 -12.92 -4.39 -5.26
N ALA A 78 -12.49 -3.60 -4.27
CA ALA A 78 -11.17 -3.79 -3.68
C ALA A 78 -11.06 -5.14 -2.95
N THR A 79 -12.10 -5.51 -2.19
CA THR A 79 -12.19 -6.81 -1.50
C THR A 79 -12.16 -7.97 -2.50
N THR A 80 -12.90 -7.84 -3.61
CA THR A 80 -12.93 -8.87 -4.66
C THR A 80 -11.58 -9.01 -5.37
N TYR A 81 -10.94 -7.89 -5.73
CA TYR A 81 -9.63 -7.91 -6.38
C TYR A 81 -8.51 -8.38 -5.46
N MET A 82 -8.58 -8.08 -4.17
CA MET A 82 -7.64 -8.63 -3.18
C MET A 82 -7.71 -10.16 -3.09
N LEU A 83 -8.92 -10.73 -3.16
CA LEU A 83 -9.10 -12.18 -3.20
C LEU A 83 -8.45 -12.76 -4.46
N ALA A 84 -8.75 -12.21 -5.65
CA ALA A 84 -8.16 -12.67 -6.91
C ALA A 84 -6.62 -12.57 -6.90
N GLN A 85 -6.07 -11.46 -6.40
CA GLN A 85 -4.64 -11.25 -6.27
C GLN A 85 -4.01 -12.29 -5.33
N THR A 86 -4.64 -12.58 -4.19
CA THR A 86 -4.14 -13.57 -3.22
C THR A 86 -4.07 -14.96 -3.83
N PHE A 87 -5.12 -15.40 -4.53
CA PHE A 87 -5.13 -16.69 -5.23
C PHE A 87 -4.03 -16.78 -6.30
N ALA A 88 -3.85 -15.73 -7.10
CA ALA A 88 -2.80 -15.69 -8.11
C ALA A 88 -1.40 -15.83 -7.49
N HIS A 89 -1.14 -15.13 -6.38
CA HIS A 89 0.16 -15.22 -5.69
C HIS A 89 0.41 -16.61 -5.13
N VAL A 90 -0.61 -17.27 -4.55
CA VAL A 90 -0.49 -18.64 -4.05
C VAL A 90 -0.15 -19.63 -5.17
N ILE A 91 -0.79 -19.50 -6.34
CA ILE A 91 -0.50 -20.37 -7.49
C ILE A 91 0.95 -20.22 -7.94
N VAL A 92 1.45 -18.99 -8.05
CA VAL A 92 2.85 -18.72 -8.41
C VAL A 92 3.80 -19.34 -7.38
N MET A 93 3.52 -19.20 -6.08
CA MET A 93 4.34 -19.83 -5.03
C MET A 93 4.36 -21.36 -5.15
N VAL A 94 3.22 -21.98 -5.42
CA VAL A 94 3.13 -23.44 -5.64
C VAL A 94 4.00 -23.87 -6.81
N PHE A 95 3.95 -23.17 -7.95
CA PHE A 95 4.80 -23.48 -9.09
C PHE A 95 6.29 -23.31 -8.81
N ILE A 96 6.67 -22.28 -8.05
CA ILE A 96 8.07 -22.08 -7.60
C ILE A 96 8.51 -23.26 -6.73
N ILE A 97 7.69 -23.71 -5.79
CA ILE A 97 8.00 -24.85 -4.91
C ILE A 97 8.18 -26.14 -5.72
N ILE A 98 7.24 -26.43 -6.64
CA ILE A 98 7.33 -27.62 -7.52
C ILE A 98 8.61 -27.56 -8.36
N GLY A 99 8.89 -26.40 -8.99
CA GLY A 99 10.09 -26.20 -9.78
C GLY A 99 11.38 -26.42 -8.98
N ASN A 100 11.43 -25.91 -7.75
CA ASN A 100 12.58 -26.09 -6.86
C ASN A 100 12.75 -27.57 -6.44
N VAL A 101 11.67 -28.29 -6.16
CA VAL A 101 11.73 -29.72 -5.81
C VAL A 101 12.26 -30.54 -6.98
N VAL A 102 11.76 -30.30 -8.20
CA VAL A 102 12.22 -30.97 -9.42
C VAL A 102 13.70 -30.65 -9.66
N TYR A 103 14.10 -29.38 -9.58
CA TYR A 103 15.48 -28.95 -9.75
C TYR A 103 16.45 -29.66 -8.79
N ILE A 104 16.09 -29.74 -7.50
CA ILE A 104 16.92 -30.39 -6.49
C ILE A 104 17.04 -31.90 -6.75
N ARG A 105 15.95 -32.56 -7.17
CA ARG A 105 15.97 -34.00 -7.50
C ARG A 105 16.81 -34.28 -8.74
N SER A 106 16.61 -33.54 -9.83
CA SER A 106 17.40 -33.72 -11.06
C SER A 106 18.89 -33.39 -10.89
N ARG A 107 19.25 -32.51 -9.94
CA ARG A 107 20.66 -32.25 -9.60
C ARG A 107 21.33 -33.46 -8.92
N LYS A 108 20.59 -34.21 -8.09
CA LYS A 108 21.09 -35.41 -7.41
C LYS A 108 21.29 -36.60 -8.34
N GLU A 109 20.60 -36.68 -9.48
CA GLU A 109 20.79 -37.75 -10.46
C GLU A 109 22.02 -37.55 -11.36
N LYS A 110 22.53 -36.31 -11.48
CA LYS A 110 23.71 -35.98 -12.29
C LYS A 110 25.02 -35.96 -11.51
N THR A 111 24.99 -36.14 -10.19
CA THR A 111 26.17 -36.20 -9.31
C THR A 111 26.29 -37.62 -8.77
#